data_AF-A0AAD7UQQ9-F1
#
_entry.id   AF-A0AAD7UQQ9-F1
#
_cell.length_a   1.000
_cell.length_b   1.000
_cell.length_c   1.000
_cell.angle_alpha   90.00
_cell.angle_beta   90.00
_cell.angle_gamma   90.00
#
_symmetry.space_group_name_H-M   'P 1'
#
loop_
_entity.id
_entity.type
_entity.pdbx_description
1 polymer ?
#
loop_
_entity_poly.entity_id
_entity_poly.type
_entity_poly.pdbx_seq_one_letter_code
_entity_poly.pdbx_strand_id
1 'polypeptide(L)'
;MWKAVMMAVTAGALKPAPLSRIPSLKRGDHHAVGPRGAAAGIVTTLALAPLPALAEAPGWVGPVSTVLQPTLFVIQFAMLCRILLSWYPEINLNKPPFNLVAWPTEPILRATRSVVPPAFGVDISPVVWIGIASLLQELLLGQQGVLVLLAK
;
A
#
# COMPACT_ATOMS: atom_id res chain seq x y z
N MET A 1 31.15 19.66 -8.51
CA MET A 1 31.54 18.23 -8.64
C MET A 1 30.82 17.51 -9.78
N TRP A 2 29.49 17.55 -9.87
CA TRP A 2 28.75 16.78 -10.90
C TRP A 2 28.91 17.27 -12.36
N LYS A 3 29.19 18.57 -12.60
CA LYS A 3 29.50 19.09 -13.96
C LYS A 3 30.78 18.50 -14.58
N ALA A 4 31.78 18.13 -13.77
CA ALA A 4 33.02 17.54 -14.27
C ALA A 4 32.83 16.06 -14.67
N VAL A 5 31.97 15.33 -13.94
CA VAL A 5 31.65 13.92 -14.22
C VAL A 5 30.84 13.81 -15.53
N MET A 6 29.90 14.72 -15.76
CA MET A 6 29.12 14.73 -17.02
C MET A 6 29.95 15.13 -18.24
N MET A 7 30.98 15.97 -18.10
CA MET A 7 31.86 16.32 -19.24
C MET A 7 32.82 15.20 -19.63
N ALA A 8 33.20 14.31 -18.69
CA ALA A 8 34.10 13.18 -18.97
C ALA A 8 33.43 12.05 -19.77
N VAL A 9 32.11 11.89 -19.65
CA VAL A 9 31.34 10.86 -20.38
C VAL A 9 31.07 11.26 -21.84
N THR A 10 31.00 12.57 -22.13
CA THR A 10 30.73 13.09 -23.48
C THR A 10 32.00 13.24 -24.35
N ALA A 11 33.19 13.23 -23.74
CA ALA A 11 34.47 13.30 -24.44
C ALA A 11 35.03 11.90 -24.69
N GLY A 12 34.43 11.17 -25.64
CA GLY A 12 34.96 9.92 -26.16
C GLY A 12 36.36 10.09 -26.77
N ALA A 13 37.39 10.06 -25.94
CA ALA A 13 38.80 10.10 -26.33
C ALA A 13 39.58 8.99 -25.62
N LEU A 14 39.14 7.73 -25.79
CA LEU A 14 39.99 6.57 -25.57
C LEU A 14 41.04 6.54 -26.68
N LYS A 15 42.18 7.20 -26.45
CA LYS A 15 43.37 7.09 -27.29
C LYS A 15 43.80 5.62 -27.32
N PRO A 16 43.74 4.90 -28.45
CA PRO A 16 44.11 3.49 -28.46
C PRO A 16 45.61 3.35 -28.19
N ALA A 17 45.96 2.54 -27.21
CA ALA A 17 47.35 2.17 -26.93
C ALA A 17 47.94 1.42 -28.15
N PRO A 18 49.22 1.61 -28.49
CA PRO A 18 49.85 0.92 -29.61
C PRO A 18 49.93 -0.59 -29.33
N LEU A 19 49.27 -1.39 -30.18
CA LEU A 19 49.15 -2.86 -30.10
C LEU A 19 50.47 -3.63 -30.34
N SER A 20 51.63 -2.97 -30.27
CA SER A 20 52.94 -3.58 -30.55
C SER A 20 53.56 -4.33 -29.37
N ARG A 21 52.85 -4.44 -28.23
CA ARG A 21 53.40 -5.02 -26.99
C ARG A 21 52.47 -6.06 -26.34
N ILE A 22 51.94 -6.97 -27.14
CA ILE A 22 51.32 -8.19 -26.61
C ILE A 22 52.36 -9.31 -26.72
N PRO A 23 52.93 -9.79 -25.61
CA PRO A 23 53.76 -11.00 -25.63
C PRO A 23 52.96 -12.15 -26.22
N SER A 24 53.54 -12.90 -27.16
CA SER A 24 52.88 -14.02 -27.81
C SER A 24 52.45 -15.06 -26.79
N LEU A 25 51.13 -15.15 -26.56
CA LEU A 25 50.54 -16.20 -25.73
C LEU A 25 50.84 -17.54 -26.41
N LYS A 26 51.78 -18.29 -25.83
CA LYS A 26 52.08 -19.66 -26.23
C LYS A 26 50.79 -20.47 -26.07
N ARG A 27 50.17 -20.81 -27.20
CA ARG A 27 48.98 -21.64 -27.31
C ARG A 27 49.31 -23.00 -26.70
N GLY A 28 48.97 -23.19 -25.43
CA GLY A 28 49.11 -24.45 -24.72
C GLY A 28 48.12 -25.46 -25.26
N ASP A 29 48.62 -26.66 -25.53
CA ASP A 29 47.91 -27.74 -26.20
C ASP A 29 46.71 -28.21 -25.36
N HIS A 30 45.52 -28.21 -25.98
CA HIS A 30 44.29 -28.67 -25.35
C HIS A 30 44.26 -30.20 -25.31
N HIS A 31 44.80 -30.79 -24.23
CA HIS A 31 44.52 -32.17 -23.87
C HIS A 31 43.25 -32.25 -22.99
N ALA A 32 42.37 -33.18 -23.37
CA ALA A 32 40.99 -33.30 -22.91
C ALA A 32 40.83 -33.94 -21.50
N VAL A 33 39.84 -33.41 -20.77
CA VAL A 33 38.84 -34.06 -19.88
C VAL A 33 39.30 -34.91 -18.69
N GLY A 34 38.73 -34.57 -17.52
CA GLY A 34 38.37 -35.53 -16.48
C GLY A 34 37.28 -34.95 -15.56
N PRO A 35 36.07 -35.55 -15.44
CA PRO A 35 35.05 -35.10 -14.52
C PRO A 35 35.33 -35.70 -13.13
N ARG A 36 35.80 -34.88 -12.19
CA ARG A 36 35.88 -35.25 -10.77
C ARG A 36 35.04 -34.26 -9.97
N GLY A 37 33.91 -34.74 -9.46
CA GLY A 37 33.05 -33.94 -8.58
C GLY A 37 31.60 -34.39 -8.45
N ALA A 38 31.25 -35.64 -8.76
CA ALA A 38 29.94 -36.19 -8.44
C ALA A 38 29.89 -36.61 -6.97
N ALA A 39 29.92 -35.63 -6.05
CA ALA A 39 29.74 -35.87 -4.61
C ALA A 39 29.42 -34.57 -3.85
N ALA A 40 28.31 -33.90 -4.15
CA ALA A 40 27.68 -32.93 -3.25
C ALA A 40 26.30 -32.57 -3.78
N GLY A 41 25.24 -32.98 -3.09
CA GLY A 41 23.90 -32.48 -3.41
C GLY A 41 22.76 -33.48 -3.32
N ILE A 42 22.82 -34.49 -2.45
CA ILE A 42 21.59 -35.01 -1.85
C ILE A 42 21.32 -34.12 -0.63
N VAL A 43 21.02 -32.85 -0.88
CA VAL A 43 20.32 -32.01 0.08
C VAL A 43 18.87 -32.18 -0.28
N THR A 44 18.18 -32.98 0.52
CA THR A 44 16.73 -33.04 0.70
C THR A 44 16.05 -31.79 0.18
N THR A 45 15.63 -31.81 -1.08
CA THR A 45 14.64 -30.85 -1.60
C THR A 45 13.27 -31.32 -1.10
N LEU A 46 13.10 -31.36 0.23
CA LEU A 46 11.81 -30.97 0.77
C LEU A 46 11.83 -29.46 0.62
N ALA A 47 11.57 -29.01 -0.62
CA ALA A 47 11.21 -27.65 -0.88
C ALA A 47 10.05 -27.41 0.09
N LEU A 48 10.35 -26.67 1.15
CA LEU A 48 9.36 -25.91 1.86
C LEU A 48 8.65 -25.16 0.74
N ALA A 49 7.50 -25.69 0.29
CA ALA A 49 6.63 -24.95 -0.60
C ALA A 49 6.57 -23.57 0.03
N PRO A 50 6.94 -22.49 -0.69
CA PRO A 50 6.91 -21.18 -0.09
C PRO A 50 5.51 -21.08 0.50
N LEU A 51 5.38 -20.86 1.81
CA LEU A 51 4.09 -20.78 2.48
C LEU A 51 3.01 -19.96 1.70
N PRO A 52 3.35 -18.95 0.88
CA PRO A 52 2.36 -18.30 0.00
C PRO A 52 1.71 -19.21 -1.07
N ALA A 53 2.30 -20.33 -1.47
CA ALA A 53 1.70 -21.26 -2.45
C ALA A 53 0.52 -22.07 -1.88
N LEU A 54 0.33 -22.07 -0.56
CA LEU A 54 -0.85 -22.67 0.11
C LEU A 54 -1.89 -21.61 0.51
N ALA A 55 -1.57 -20.32 0.36
CA ALA A 55 -2.47 -19.21 0.65
C ALA A 55 -2.91 -18.58 -0.68
N GLU A 56 -3.77 -19.27 -1.43
CA GLU A 56 -4.56 -18.56 -2.44
C GLU A 56 -5.35 -17.48 -1.72
N ALA A 57 -5.05 -16.21 -2.01
CA ALA A 57 -5.77 -15.07 -1.48
C ALA A 57 -7.27 -15.35 -1.56
N PRO A 58 -8.03 -15.26 -0.45
CA PRO A 58 -9.43 -15.63 -0.48
C PRO A 58 -10.16 -14.80 -1.54
N GLY A 59 -10.81 -15.45 -2.50
CA GLY A 59 -11.40 -14.78 -3.68
C GLY A 59 -12.45 -13.70 -3.36
N TRP A 60 -12.91 -13.63 -2.11
CA TRP A 60 -13.81 -12.59 -1.61
C TRP A 60 -13.11 -11.26 -1.28
N VAL A 61 -11.79 -11.22 -1.12
CA VAL A 61 -11.04 -10.02 -0.70
C VAL A 61 -11.15 -8.89 -1.73
N GLY A 62 -11.05 -9.21 -3.02
CA GLY A 62 -11.20 -8.23 -4.10
C GLY A 62 -12.59 -7.56 -4.10
N PRO A 63 -13.68 -8.33 -4.22
CA PRO A 63 -15.04 -7.79 -4.18
C PRO A 63 -15.39 -7.05 -2.90
N VAL A 64 -14.91 -7.50 -1.73
CA VAL A 64 -15.15 -6.80 -0.47
C VAL A 64 -14.45 -5.44 -0.45
N SER A 65 -13.20 -5.38 -0.89
CA SER A 65 -12.43 -4.14 -0.86
C SER A 65 -13.00 -3.06 -1.79
N THR A 66 -13.54 -3.45 -2.95
CA THR A 66 -14.14 -2.50 -3.91
C THR A 66 -15.43 -1.87 -3.41
N VAL A 67 -16.18 -2.55 -2.54
CA VAL A 67 -17.39 -2.00 -1.90
C VAL A 67 -17.02 -1.24 -0.62
N LEU A 68 -16.12 -1.79 0.20
CA LEU A 68 -15.77 -1.22 1.50
C LEU A 68 -15.14 0.18 1.36
N GLN A 69 -14.26 0.37 0.38
CA GLN A 69 -13.53 1.61 0.16
C GLN A 69 -14.47 2.83 -0.07
N PRO A 70 -15.37 2.81 -1.09
CA PRO A 70 -16.29 3.94 -1.29
C PRO A 70 -17.29 4.07 -0.15
N THR A 71 -17.74 2.97 0.47
CA THR A 71 -18.69 3.05 1.59
C THR A 71 -18.10 3.80 2.79
N LEU A 72 -16.87 3.49 3.18
CA LEU A 72 -16.20 4.20 4.28
C LEU A 72 -16.00 5.68 3.95
N PHE A 73 -15.64 6.00 2.71
CA PHE A 73 -15.49 7.39 2.27
C PHE A 73 -16.81 8.17 2.32
N VAL A 74 -17.92 7.55 1.86
CA VAL A 74 -19.26 8.16 1.95
C VAL A 74 -19.67 8.42 3.39
N ILE A 75 -19.38 7.49 4.31
CA ILE A 75 -19.66 7.68 5.75
C ILE A 75 -18.84 8.83 6.31
N GLN A 76 -17.54 8.90 6.01
CA GLN A 76 -16.67 10.01 6.43
C GLN A 76 -17.17 11.35 5.88
N PHE A 77 -17.57 11.39 4.61
CA PHE A 77 -18.13 12.58 3.99
C PHE A 77 -19.46 13.00 4.63
N ALA A 78 -20.35 12.05 4.92
CA ALA A 78 -21.60 12.31 5.64
C ALA A 78 -21.34 12.87 7.05
N MET A 79 -20.34 12.34 7.76
CA MET A 79 -19.92 12.86 9.06
C MET A 79 -19.32 14.27 8.96
N LEU A 80 -18.57 14.56 7.89
CA LEU A 80 -18.07 15.90 7.62
C LEU A 80 -19.24 16.89 7.39
N CYS A 81 -20.23 16.50 6.58
CA CYS A 81 -21.45 17.28 6.42
C CYS A 81 -22.18 17.49 7.76
N ARG A 82 -22.19 16.50 8.66
CA ARG A 82 -22.78 16.67 10.01
C ARG A 82 -22.06 17.71 10.86
N ILE A 83 -20.73 17.82 10.76
CA ILE A 83 -19.96 18.88 11.43
C ILE A 83 -20.44 20.25 10.92
N LEU A 84 -20.51 20.44 9.60
CA LEU A 84 -20.95 21.69 9.00
C LEU A 84 -22.41 22.02 9.36
N LEU A 85 -23.31 21.04 9.31
CA LEU A 85 -24.72 21.24 9.67
C LEU A 85 -24.90 21.55 11.16
N SER A 86 -24.02 21.06 12.03
CA SER A 86 -24.08 21.39 13.46
C SER A 86 -23.76 22.86 13.75
N TRP A 87 -23.12 23.58 12.82
CA TRP A 87 -22.94 25.04 12.92
C TRP A 87 -24.21 25.83 12.58
N TYR A 88 -25.22 25.17 11.99
CA TYR A 88 -26.50 25.78 11.62
C TYR A 88 -27.68 25.08 12.32
N PRO A 89 -27.86 25.30 13.64
CA PRO A 89 -28.88 24.62 14.43
C PRO A 89 -30.33 24.96 14.01
N GLU A 90 -30.54 26.03 13.25
CA GLU A 90 -31.85 26.47 12.76
C GLU A 90 -32.39 25.60 11.60
N ILE A 91 -31.52 24.79 10.97
CA ILE A 91 -31.90 23.97 9.82
C ILE A 91 -32.60 22.69 10.29
N ASN A 92 -33.75 22.40 9.66
CA ASN A 92 -34.48 21.17 9.93
C ASN A 92 -33.79 19.97 9.24
N LEU A 93 -33.05 19.19 10.02
CA LEU A 93 -32.34 17.98 9.57
C LEU A 93 -33.28 16.91 8.97
N ASN A 94 -34.57 16.92 9.35
CA ASN A 94 -35.59 16.01 8.83
C ASN A 94 -36.17 16.42 7.46
N LYS A 95 -35.76 17.55 6.89
CA LYS A 95 -36.23 17.98 5.57
C LYS A 95 -35.23 17.57 4.46
N PRO A 96 -35.70 17.18 3.27
CA PRO A 96 -34.81 16.94 2.14
C PRO A 96 -34.13 18.26 1.72
N PRO A 97 -32.85 18.24 1.31
CA PRO A 97 -31.98 17.08 1.09
C PRO A 97 -31.22 16.59 2.34
N PHE A 98 -31.23 17.36 3.43
CA PHE A 98 -30.42 17.10 4.64
C PHE A 98 -30.78 15.78 5.34
N ASN A 99 -32.03 15.34 5.21
CA ASN A 99 -32.48 14.05 5.74
C ASN A 99 -31.65 12.87 5.22
N LEU A 100 -31.15 12.92 3.98
CA LEU A 100 -30.32 11.85 3.41
C LEU A 100 -29.00 11.64 4.16
N VAL A 101 -28.47 12.70 4.79
CA VAL A 101 -27.24 12.65 5.56
C VAL A 101 -27.55 12.42 7.05
N ALA A 102 -28.60 13.04 7.55
CA ALA A 102 -29.01 12.92 8.95
C ALA A 102 -29.41 11.47 9.30
N TRP A 103 -30.32 10.87 8.53
CA TRP A 103 -30.86 9.54 8.81
C TRP A 103 -29.82 8.41 8.98
N PRO A 104 -28.84 8.23 8.06
CA PRO A 104 -27.83 7.18 8.23
C PRO A 104 -26.82 7.48 9.33
N THR A 105 -26.60 8.75 9.69
CA THR A 105 -25.62 9.14 10.72
C THR A 105 -26.24 9.23 12.11
N GLU A 106 -27.55 9.48 12.23
CA GLU A 106 -28.31 9.58 13.48
C GLU A 106 -28.12 8.37 14.43
N PRO A 107 -28.28 7.10 14.00
CA PRO A 107 -28.16 5.96 14.90
C PRO A 107 -26.73 5.82 15.45
N ILE A 108 -25.74 6.09 14.61
CA ILE A 108 -24.32 6.06 14.95
C ILE A 108 -24.01 7.17 15.98
N LEU A 109 -24.48 8.39 15.71
CA LEU A 109 -24.24 9.55 16.57
C LEU A 109 -24.98 9.44 17.90
N ARG A 110 -26.21 8.92 17.91
CA ARG A 110 -27.00 8.70 19.14
C ARG A 110 -26.28 7.77 20.11
N ALA A 111 -25.63 6.71 19.60
CA ALA A 111 -24.82 5.82 20.44
C ALA A 111 -23.63 6.59 21.05
N THR A 112 -22.85 7.31 20.25
CA THR A 112 -21.67 8.04 20.74
C THR A 112 -21.99 9.26 21.61
N ARG A 113 -23.15 9.92 21.44
CA ARG A 113 -23.56 11.07 22.25
C ARG A 113 -23.78 10.74 23.72
N SER A 114 -23.98 9.46 24.05
CA SER A 114 -24.04 8.99 25.45
C SER A 114 -22.67 9.03 26.14
N VAL A 115 -21.59 8.93 25.38
CA VAL A 115 -20.21 8.91 25.88
C VAL A 115 -19.55 10.29 25.73
N VAL A 116 -19.76 10.94 24.58
CA VAL A 116 -19.20 12.25 24.25
C VAL A 116 -20.37 13.22 24.02
N PRO A 117 -20.83 13.94 25.05
CA PRO A 117 -21.88 14.92 24.90
C PRO A 117 -21.43 16.06 23.95
N PRO A 118 -22.37 16.73 23.27
CA PRO A 118 -22.05 17.89 22.45
C PRO A 118 -21.38 18.97 23.31
N ALA A 119 -20.28 19.55 22.83
CA ALA A 119 -19.62 20.66 23.49
C ALA A 119 -19.68 21.90 22.60
N PHE A 120 -19.90 23.07 23.20
CA PHE A 120 -20.01 24.37 22.50
C PHE A 120 -21.16 24.48 21.49
N GLY A 121 -22.24 23.72 21.65
CA GLY A 121 -23.37 23.73 20.70
C GLY A 121 -23.05 23.09 19.33
N VAL A 122 -21.86 22.50 19.20
CA VAL A 122 -21.37 21.80 18.00
C VAL A 122 -21.23 20.31 18.34
N ASP A 123 -21.66 19.45 17.42
CA ASP A 123 -21.52 18.00 17.58
C ASP A 123 -20.05 17.61 17.28
N ILE A 124 -19.27 17.22 18.30
CA ILE A 124 -17.88 16.75 18.13
C ILE A 124 -17.83 15.26 17.75
N SER A 125 -18.88 14.50 18.08
CA SER A 125 -18.96 13.06 17.81
C SER A 125 -18.64 12.67 16.34
N PRO A 126 -19.06 13.42 15.29
CA PRO A 126 -18.69 13.10 13.91
C PRO A 126 -17.18 13.16 13.66
N VAL A 127 -16.42 14.04 14.33
CA VAL A 127 -14.95 14.12 14.21
C VAL A 127 -14.30 12.83 14.69
N VAL A 128 -14.78 12.31 15.82
CA VAL A 128 -14.30 11.04 16.38
C VAL A 128 -14.56 9.90 15.40
N TRP A 129 -15.76 9.87 14.79
CA TRP A 129 -16.11 8.86 13.79
C TRP A 129 -15.28 8.96 12.51
N ILE A 130 -14.93 10.17 12.05
CA ILE A 130 -14.00 10.33 10.93
C ILE A 130 -12.64 9.72 11.30
N GLY A 131 -12.10 10.03 12.49
CA GLY A 131 -10.84 9.45 12.96
C GLY A 131 -10.87 7.92 13.02
N ILE A 132 -11.94 7.34 13.56
CA ILE A 132 -12.13 5.87 13.62
C ILE A 132 -12.24 5.28 12.21
N ALA A 133 -13.04 5.88 11.33
CA ALA A 133 -13.19 5.41 9.96
C ALA A 133 -11.88 5.49 9.17
N SER A 134 -11.08 6.55 9.38
CA SER A 134 -9.75 6.67 8.76
C SER A 134 -8.78 5.61 9.28
N LEU A 135 -8.82 5.31 10.58
CA LEU A 135 -8.04 4.20 11.15
C LEU A 135 -8.46 2.86 10.54
N LEU A 136 -9.76 2.58 10.43
CA LEU A 136 -10.27 1.37 9.79
C LEU A 136 -9.85 1.29 8.33
N GLN A 137 -9.89 2.42 7.61
CA GLN A 137 -9.50 2.47 6.22
C GLN A 137 -8.02 2.13 6.04
N GLU A 138 -7.12 2.69 6.85
CA GLU A 138 -5.69 2.36 6.76
C GLU A 138 -5.40 0.93 7.24
N LEU A 139 -6.05 0.49 8.33
CA LEU A 139 -5.85 -0.85 8.86
C LEU A 139 -6.37 -1.96 7.94
N LEU A 140 -7.51 -1.73 7.26
CA LEU A 140 -8.13 -2.74 6.41
C LEU A 140 -7.65 -2.61 4.96
N LEU A 141 -7.63 -1.39 4.42
CA LEU A 141 -7.45 -1.10 2.99
C LEU A 141 -6.17 -0.30 2.68
N GLY A 142 -5.38 0.07 3.70
CA GLY A 142 -4.14 0.83 3.52
C GLY A 142 -3.04 0.04 2.83
N GLN A 143 -1.90 0.68 2.57
CA GLN A 143 -0.76 0.03 1.89
C GLN A 143 -0.22 -1.18 2.67
N GLN A 144 -0.38 -1.16 3.99
CA GLN A 144 -0.04 -2.23 4.93
C GLN A 144 -1.29 -2.90 5.51
N GLY A 145 -2.46 -2.67 4.91
CA GLY A 145 -3.74 -3.11 5.44
C GLY A 145 -3.92 -4.63 5.37
N VAL A 146 -4.69 -5.18 6.32
CA VAL A 146 -4.91 -6.63 6.46
C VAL A 146 -5.47 -7.24 5.18
N LEU A 147 -6.42 -6.58 4.50
CA LEU A 147 -7.00 -7.09 3.25
C LEU A 147 -5.98 -7.08 2.11
N VAL A 148 -5.09 -6.09 2.08
CA VAL A 148 -4.03 -6.00 1.06
C VAL A 148 -2.95 -7.07 1.28
N LEU A 149 -2.64 -7.39 2.53
CA LEU A 149 -1.72 -8.48 2.87
C LEU A 149 -2.32 -9.85 2.54
N LEU A 150 -3.62 -10.05 2.76
CA LEU A 150 -4.32 -11.28 2.38
C LEU A 150 -4.52 -11.43 0.87
N ALA A 151 -4.37 -10.36 0.09
CA ALA A 151 -4.51 -10.36 -1.36
C ALA A 151 -3.21 -10.70 -2.12
N LYS A 152 -2.08 -10.79 -1.43
CA LYS A 152 -0.73 -11.01 -1.99
C LYS A 152 -0.21 -12.39 -1.63
#